data_AF-U7P7N2-F1
#
_entry.id   AF-U7P7N2-F1
#
_cell.length_a   1.000
_cell.length_b   1.000
_cell.length_c   1.000
_cell.angle_alpha   90.00
_cell.angle_beta   90.00
_cell.angle_gamma   90.00
#
_symmetry.space_group_name_H-M   'P 1'
#
loop_
_entity.id
_entity.type
_entity.pdbx_description
1 polymer ?
#
loop_
_entity_poly.entity_id
_entity_poly.type
_entity_poly.pdbx_seq_one_letter_code
_entity_poly.pdbx_strand_id
1 'polypeptide(L)'
;MLKGGQWDQYDYNRQTGFPCTDYRTRISELYLSGWPIERAFHWGTDHEGKAQRCKHYWLNVEAMQALFQQFPEFKARCMMLMEKGVAHA
;
A
#
# COMPACT_ATOMS: atom_id res chain seq x y z
N MET A 1 -6.22 -1.55 4.16
CA MET A 1 -6.01 -0.56 3.08
C MET A 1 -4.71 0.16 3.40
N LEU A 2 -3.80 0.36 2.43
CA LEU A 2 -2.56 1.12 2.60
C LEU A 2 -2.90 2.58 2.90
N LYS A 3 -3.29 2.88 4.15
CA LYS A 3 -3.31 4.24 4.69
C LYS A 3 -1.88 4.75 4.48
N GLY A 4 -1.71 5.97 3.93
CA GLY A 4 -0.47 6.50 3.33
C GLY A 4 0.83 6.51 4.15
N GLY A 5 0.93 5.72 5.22
CA GLY A 5 2.20 5.25 5.77
C GLY A 5 2.92 4.27 4.83
N GLN A 6 4.17 4.01 5.19
CA GLN A 6 5.04 3.06 4.53
C GLN A 6 4.77 1.67 5.10
N TRP A 7 4.65 0.67 4.22
CA TRP A 7 4.35 -0.71 4.62
C TRP A 7 5.37 -1.66 4.03
N ASP A 8 5.79 -2.67 4.80
CA ASP A 8 6.41 -3.87 4.25
C ASP A 8 5.46 -5.07 4.31
N GLN A 9 5.95 -6.20 3.80
CA GLN A 9 5.24 -7.48 3.80
C GLN A 9 4.94 -8.04 5.20
N TYR A 10 5.80 -7.75 6.18
CA TYR A 10 5.67 -8.23 7.56
C TYR A 10 4.65 -7.39 8.33
N ASP A 11 4.65 -6.06 8.15
CA ASP A 11 3.60 -5.17 8.67
C ASP A 11 2.24 -5.57 8.11
N TYR A 12 2.19 -5.83 6.80
CA TYR A 12 0.97 -6.30 6.16
C TYR A 12 0.48 -7.62 6.77
N ASN A 13 1.38 -8.60 6.91
CA ASN A 13 1.02 -9.88 7.51
C ASN A 13 0.56 -9.73 8.96
N ARG A 14 1.26 -8.94 9.78
CA ARG A 14 0.88 -8.68 11.18
C ARG A 14 -0.48 -8.01 11.30
N GLN A 15 -0.76 -7.03 10.45
CA GLN A 15 -1.99 -6.25 10.57
C GLN A 15 -3.21 -6.98 9.98
N THR A 16 -3.02 -7.79 8.94
CA THR A 16 -4.13 -8.38 8.19
C THR A 16 -4.29 -9.89 8.37
N GLY A 17 -3.24 -10.58 8.83
CA GLY A 17 -3.17 -12.04 8.87
C GLY A 17 -2.90 -12.71 7.52
N PHE A 18 -2.89 -11.96 6.40
CA PHE A 18 -2.66 -12.52 5.08
C PHE A 18 -1.18 -12.83 4.81
N PRO A 19 -0.86 -13.81 3.94
CA PRO A 19 0.52 -14.18 3.65
C PRO A 19 1.35 -13.03 3.05
N CYS A 20 2.65 -13.00 3.36
CA CYS A 20 3.59 -12.05 2.76
C CYS A 20 3.65 -12.17 1.21
N THR A 21 3.35 -13.34 0.66
CA THR A 21 3.28 -13.56 -0.79
C THR A 21 2.13 -12.81 -1.44
N ASP A 22 0.97 -12.75 -0.79
CA ASP A 22 -0.19 -11.97 -1.25
C ASP A 22 0.18 -10.48 -1.33
N TYR A 23 0.86 -9.94 -0.30
CA TYR A 23 1.37 -8.58 -0.34
C TYR A 23 2.26 -8.32 -1.56
N ARG A 24 3.24 -9.20 -1.81
CA ARG A 24 4.15 -9.06 -2.96
C ARG A 24 3.39 -9.07 -4.28
N THR A 25 2.43 -9.97 -4.44
CA THR A 25 1.57 -10.05 -5.64
C THR A 25 0.81 -8.73 -5.84
N ARG A 26 0.14 -8.21 -4.80
CA ARG A 26 -0.61 -6.95 -4.90
C ARG A 26 0.28 -5.77 -5.27
N ILE A 27 1.47 -5.66 -4.66
CA ILE A 27 2.43 -4.59 -5.00
C ILE A 27 2.89 -4.73 -6.46
N SER A 28 3.17 -5.94 -6.92
CA SER A 28 3.52 -6.20 -8.32
C SER A 28 2.39 -5.84 -9.29
N GLU A 29 1.15 -6.20 -8.99
CA GLU A 29 -0.03 -5.87 -9.81
C GLU A 29 -0.26 -4.36 -9.90
N LEU A 30 -0.11 -3.64 -8.79
CA LEU A 30 -0.23 -2.18 -8.78
C LEU A 30 0.89 -1.53 -9.61
N TYR A 31 2.13 -2.03 -9.51
CA TYR A 31 3.24 -1.54 -10.31
C TYR A 31 3.01 -1.78 -11.81
N LEU A 32 2.55 -2.97 -12.19
CA LEU A 32 2.21 -3.31 -13.58
C LEU A 32 1.04 -2.48 -14.12
N SER A 33 0.12 -2.10 -13.25
CA SER A 33 -1.01 -1.23 -13.58
C SER A 33 -0.65 0.26 -13.61
N GLY A 34 0.63 0.62 -13.44
CA GLY A 34 1.12 1.99 -13.53
C GLY A 34 0.81 2.88 -12.33
N TRP A 35 0.50 2.29 -11.17
CA TRP A 35 0.29 3.10 -9.96
C TRP A 35 1.60 3.76 -9.49
N PRO A 36 1.53 5.02 -9.00
CA PRO A 36 2.71 5.76 -8.56
C PRO A 36 3.17 5.28 -7.19
N ILE A 37 3.85 4.13 -7.16
CA ILE A 37 4.38 3.50 -5.94
C ILE A 37 5.88 3.77 -5.82
N GLU A 38 6.28 4.28 -4.66
CA GLU A 38 7.66 4.40 -4.25
C GLU A 38 8.09 3.27 -3.33
N ARG A 39 9.42 3.12 -3.19
CA ARG A 39 10.01 2.09 -2.34
C ARG A 39 11.36 2.50 -1.77
N ALA A 40 11.64 2.06 -0.55
CA ALA A 40 12.97 2.15 0.04
C ALA A 40 13.29 0.89 0.86
N PHE A 41 14.58 0.57 0.95
CA PHE A 41 15.03 -0.50 1.83
C PHE A 41 15.06 -0.02 3.29
N HIS A 42 14.69 -0.90 4.20
CA HIS A 42 14.83 -0.73 5.63
C HIS A 42 15.06 -2.09 6.31
N TRP A 43 15.24 -2.07 7.62
CA TRP A 43 15.26 -3.26 8.45
C TRP A 43 13.86 -3.47 9.06
N GLY A 44 13.27 -4.62 8.80
CA GLY A 44 12.01 -5.08 9.39
C GLY A 44 12.24 -6.33 10.22
N THR A 45 11.20 -6.74 10.95
CA THR A 45 11.23 -7.98 11.75
C THR A 45 10.30 -9.00 11.09
N ASP A 46 10.81 -10.19 10.80
CA ASP A 46 10.01 -11.28 10.23
C ASP A 46 9.09 -11.95 11.27
N HIS A 47 8.42 -13.02 10.87
CA HIS A 47 7.48 -13.77 11.72
C HIS A 47 8.18 -14.55 12.85
N GLU A 48 9.49 -14.79 12.74
CA GLU A 48 10.30 -15.46 13.76
C GLU A 48 10.98 -14.45 14.71
N GLY A 49 10.72 -13.15 14.55
CA GLY A 49 11.37 -12.12 15.36
C GLY A 49 12.77 -11.75 14.89
N LYS A 50 13.20 -12.20 13.70
CA LYS A 50 14.55 -11.91 13.18
C LYS A 50 14.54 -10.63 12.36
N ALA A 51 15.60 -9.83 12.53
CA ALA A 51 15.83 -8.66 11.71
C ALA A 51 16.17 -9.09 10.27
N GLN A 52 15.40 -8.59 9.32
CA GLN A 52 15.55 -8.85 7.89
C GLN A 52 15.55 -7.54 7.12
N ARG A 53 16.37 -7.47 6.07
CA ARG A 53 16.34 -6.32 5.16
C ARG A 53 15.18 -6.49 4.17
N CYS A 54 14.22 -5.58 4.21
CA CYS A 54 13.04 -5.59 3.34
C CYS A 54 12.77 -4.21 2.75
N LYS A 55 11.74 -4.12 1.89
CA LYS A 55 11.34 -2.89 1.24
C LYS A 55 10.01 -2.40 1.83
N HIS A 56 10.00 -1.14 2.21
CA HIS A 56 8.78 -0.38 2.38
C HIS A 56 8.25 0.06 1.02
N TYR A 57 6.94 0.08 0.86
CA TYR A 57 6.22 0.62 -0.28
C TYR A 57 5.16 1.62 0.18
N TRP A 58 5.00 2.71 -0.57
CA TRP A 58 3.98 3.73 -0.34
C TRP A 58 3.57 4.40 -1.65
N LEU A 59 2.42 5.06 -1.67
CA LEU A 59 1.99 5.86 -2.81
C LEU A 59 2.73 7.21 -2.79
N ASN A 60 3.32 7.61 -3.92
CA ASN A 60 3.85 8.96 -4.08
C ASN A 60 2.67 9.95 -4.06
N VAL A 61 2.67 10.83 -3.05
CA VAL A 61 1.58 11.76 -2.79
C VAL A 61 1.43 12.79 -3.91
N GLU A 62 2.54 13.34 -4.42
CA GLU A 62 2.52 14.36 -5.46
C GLU A 62 1.98 13.79 -6.79
N ALA A 63 2.44 12.60 -7.18
CA ALA A 63 1.98 11.90 -8.36
C ALA A 63 0.51 11.47 -8.23
N MET A 64 0.07 11.05 -7.04
CA MET A 64 -1.36 10.77 -6.78
C MET A 64 -2.21 12.03 -6.86
N GLN A 65 -1.73 13.17 -6.37
CA GLN A 65 -2.43 14.45 -6.49
C GLN A 65 -2.55 14.88 -7.95
N ALA A 66 -1.47 14.77 -8.73
CA ALA A 66 -1.50 15.04 -10.16
C ALA A 66 -2.49 14.11 -10.90
N LEU A 67 -2.50 12.81 -10.56
CA LEU A 67 -3.45 11.85 -11.12
C LEU A 67 -4.91 12.22 -10.80
N PHE A 68 -5.18 12.65 -9.56
CA PHE A 68 -6.51 13.10 -9.16
C PHE A 68 -6.93 14.43 -9.77
N GLN A 69 -5.99 15.30 -10.12
CA GLN A 69 -6.27 16.52 -10.89
C GLN A 69 -6.61 16.19 -12.34
N GLN A 70 -5.93 15.20 -12.93
CA GLN A 70 -6.21 14.73 -14.30
C GLN A 70 -7.53 13.95 -14.40
N PHE A 71 -7.88 13.17 -13.37
CA PHE A 71 -9.06 12.31 -13.34
C PHE A 71 -9.91 12.58 -12.08
N PRO A 72 -10.67 13.69 -12.03
CA PRO A 72 -11.43 14.09 -10.84
C PRO A 72 -12.54 13.10 -10.46
N GLU A 73 -13.15 12.39 -11.42
CA GLU A 73 -14.13 11.34 -11.17
C GLU A 73 -13.51 10.09 -10.53
N PHE A 74 -12.23 9.82 -10.81
CA PHE A 74 -11.49 8.79 -10.10
C PHE A 74 -11.25 9.18 -8.64
N LYS A 75 -10.87 10.43 -8.39
CA LYS A 75 -10.76 10.97 -7.02
C LYS A 75 -12.08 10.81 -6.26
N ALA A 76 -13.21 11.19 -6.86
CA ALA A 76 -14.52 11.08 -6.23
C ALA A 76 -14.86 9.62 -5.85
N ARG A 77 -14.61 8.66 -6.75
CA ARG A 77 -14.80 7.23 -6.48
C ARG A 77 -13.93 6.72 -5.33
N CYS A 78 -12.66 7.13 -5.30
CA CYS A 78 -11.76 6.79 -4.20
C CYS A 78 -12.25 7.34 -2.85
N MET A 79 -12.72 8.60 -2.81
CA MET A 79 -13.28 9.21 -1.60
C MET A 79 -14.54 8.47 -1.12
N MET A 80 -15.45 8.12 -2.02
CA MET A 80 -16.66 7.35 -1.68
C MET A 80 -16.34 5.95 -1.12
N LEU A 81 -15.30 5.29 -1.65
CA LEU A 81 -14.84 3.99 -1.13
C LEU A 81 -14.24 4.13 0.28
N MET A 82 -13.54 5.22 0.56
CA MET A 82 -13.01 5.47 1.90
C MET A 82 -14.14 5.71 2.91
N GLU A 83 -15.18 6.47 2.56
CA GLU A 83 -16.33 6.71 3.44
C GLU A 83 -17.12 5.42 3.75
N LYS A 84 -17.31 4.56 2.74
CA LYS A 84 -18.00 3.26 2.92
C LYS A 84 -17.15 2.21 3.64
N GLY A 85 -15.83 2.29 3.54
CA GLY A 85 -14.90 1.37 4.21
C GLY A 85 -14.82 1.52 5.73
N VAL A 86 -15.33 2.63 6.28
CA VAL A 86 -15.44 2.83 7.75
C VAL A 86 -16.69 2.17 8.34
N ALA A 87 -17.69 1.82 7.51
CA ALA A 87 -18.94 1.24 8.00
C ALA A 87 -18.87 -0.27 8.33
N HIS A 88 -17.77 -0.95 8.00
CA HIS A 88 -17.61 -2.39 8.18
C HIS A 88 -16.26 -2.81 8.79
N ALA A 89 -15.61 -1.93 9.57
CA ALA A 89 -14.42 -2.27 10.35
C ALA A 89 -14.73 -2.32 11.85
#